data_AF-A0A3B8J4P3-F1
#
_entry.id   AF-A0A3B8J4P3-F1
#
_cell.length_a   1.000
_cell.length_b   1.000
_cell.length_c   1.000
_cell.angle_alpha   90.00
_cell.angle_beta   90.00
_cell.angle_gamma   90.00
#
_symmetry.space_group_name_H-M   'P 1'
#
loop_
_entity.id
_entity.type
_entity.pdbx_description
1 polymer ?
#
loop_
_entity_poly.entity_id
_entity_poly.type
_entity_poly.pdbx_seq_one_letter_code
_entity_poly.pdbx_strand_id
1 'polypeptide(L)'
;MDVKTEKTTKKQLTDADVKKKAVKLVVAHLKKKASKEYMGIDYLMDWLEEMDALLEKEEFDIREYHRMRRQFNDVIESTLDGAMRKKLRDSWYSMGKALDKKAKPY
;
A
#
# COMPACT_ATOMS: atom_id res chain seq x y z
N MET A 1 -34.10 -0.72 29.78
CA MET A 1 -32.73 -1.03 29.31
C MET A 1 -32.51 -0.21 28.06
N ASP A 2 -31.96 0.99 28.24
CA ASP A 2 -31.70 1.94 27.16
C ASP A 2 -30.54 1.45 26.31
N VAL A 3 -30.84 0.96 25.11
CA VAL A 3 -29.84 0.66 24.10
C VAL A 3 -29.35 1.99 23.55
N LYS A 4 -28.22 2.48 24.10
CA LYS A 4 -27.45 3.56 23.50
C LYS A 4 -26.98 3.08 22.13
N THR A 5 -27.70 3.49 21.10
CA THR A 5 -27.24 3.46 19.71
C THR A 5 -26.11 4.48 19.62
N GLU A 6 -24.87 4.01 19.71
CA GLU A 6 -23.70 4.80 19.33
C GLU A 6 -23.88 5.21 17.87
N LYS A 7 -24.37 6.44 17.67
CA LYS A 7 -24.28 7.13 16.40
C LYS A 7 -22.80 7.23 16.09
N THR A 8 -22.28 6.28 15.33
CA THR A 8 -20.97 6.37 14.69
C THR A 8 -21.03 7.60 13.81
N THR A 9 -20.61 8.73 14.34
CA THR A 9 -20.28 9.94 13.58
C THR A 9 -19.32 9.47 12.52
N LYS A 10 -19.80 9.33 11.27
CA LYS A 10 -18.97 8.98 10.12
C LYS A 10 -17.87 10.04 10.06
N LYS A 11 -16.68 9.70 10.57
CA LYS A 11 -15.47 10.53 10.44
C LYS A 11 -15.39 10.91 8.97
N GLN A 12 -15.45 12.20 8.65
CA GLN A 12 -15.26 12.66 7.27
C GLN A 12 -13.94 12.10 6.80
N LEU A 13 -13.95 11.38 5.66
CA LEU A 13 -12.74 10.79 5.14
C LEU A 13 -11.83 11.91 4.65
N THR A 14 -10.62 11.97 5.19
CA THR A 14 -9.60 12.91 4.70
C THR A 14 -8.96 12.38 3.42
N ASP A 15 -8.29 13.25 2.66
CA ASP A 15 -7.47 12.83 1.52
C ASP A 15 -6.41 11.81 1.92
N ALA A 16 -5.81 11.96 3.11
CA ALA A 16 -4.83 11.02 3.64
C ALA A 16 -5.44 9.63 3.86
N ASP A 17 -6.68 9.55 4.38
CA ASP A 17 -7.40 8.28 4.56
C ASP A 17 -7.69 7.60 3.22
N VAL A 18 -8.10 8.35 2.20
CA VAL A 18 -8.36 7.82 0.87
C VAL A 18 -7.07 7.26 0.26
N LYS A 19 -5.97 8.01 0.34
CA LYS A 19 -4.66 7.59 -0.18
C LYS A 19 -4.17 6.34 0.54
N LYS A 20 -4.22 6.31 1.87
CA LYS A 20 -3.85 5.14 2.68
C LYS A 20 -4.64 3.89 2.27
N LYS A 21 -5.96 4.01 2.09
CA LYS A 21 -6.80 2.90 1.60
C LYS A 21 -6.41 2.45 0.20
N ALA A 22 -6.14 3.39 -0.71
CA ALA A 22 -5.70 3.07 -2.06
C ALA A 22 -4.36 2.33 -2.06
N VAL A 23 -3.40 2.77 -1.24
CA VAL A 23 -2.11 2.09 -1.07
C VAL A 23 -2.29 0.69 -0.47
N LYS A 24 -3.10 0.53 0.59
CA LYS A 24 -3.44 -0.79 1.17
C LYS A 24 -3.96 -1.76 0.11
N LEU A 25 -4.82 -1.30 -0.79
CA LEU A 25 -5.34 -2.14 -1.88
C LEU A 25 -4.23 -2.59 -2.84
N VAL A 26 -3.28 -1.71 -3.18
CA VAL A 26 -2.13 -2.08 -4.02
C VAL A 26 -1.24 -3.09 -3.31
N VAL A 27 -0.98 -2.91 -2.02
CA VAL A 27 -0.20 -3.87 -1.19
C VAL A 27 -0.88 -5.23 -1.12
N ALA A 28 -2.21 -5.27 -0.92
CA ALA A 28 -2.96 -6.51 -0.95
C ALA A 28 -2.84 -7.24 -2.31
N HIS A 29 -2.84 -6.49 -3.43
CA HIS A 29 -2.60 -7.07 -4.74
C HIS A 29 -1.16 -7.57 -4.92
N LEU A 30 -0.16 -6.90 -4.32
CA LEU A 30 1.22 -7.36 -4.32
C LEU A 30 1.38 -8.68 -3.55
N LYS A 31 0.81 -8.78 -2.34
CA LYS A 31 0.82 -10.02 -1.54
C LYS A 31 0.25 -11.20 -2.33
N LYS A 32 -0.85 -10.98 -3.06
CA LYS A 32 -1.42 -12.02 -3.94
C LYS A 32 -0.46 -12.42 -5.07
N LYS A 33 0.30 -11.49 -5.65
CA LYS A 33 1.32 -11.78 -6.69
C LYS A 33 2.53 -12.50 -6.12
N ALA A 34 2.92 -12.19 -4.88
CA ALA A 34 4.02 -12.81 -4.13
C ALA A 34 3.71 -14.25 -3.67
N SER A 35 2.49 -14.76 -3.89
CA SER A 35 2.12 -16.15 -3.55
C SER A 35 2.86 -17.22 -4.35
N LYS A 36 3.62 -16.84 -5.38
CA LYS A 36 4.50 -17.73 -6.14
C LYS A 36 5.93 -17.47 -5.72
N GLU A 37 6.64 -18.51 -5.33
CA GLU A 37 8.06 -18.43 -4.99
C GLU A 37 8.89 -18.03 -6.22
N TYR A 38 9.83 -17.11 -6.04
CA TYR A 38 10.77 -16.68 -7.07
C TYR A 38 12.08 -16.20 -6.41
N MET A 39 13.16 -16.17 -7.17
CA MET A 39 14.46 -15.74 -6.66
C MET A 39 14.42 -14.26 -6.23
N GLY A 40 14.75 -13.99 -4.97
CA GLY A 40 14.69 -12.65 -4.39
C GLY A 40 13.32 -12.27 -3.82
N ILE A 41 12.43 -13.24 -3.59
CA ILE A 41 11.14 -13.02 -2.93
C ILE A 41 11.29 -12.45 -1.51
N ASP A 42 12.34 -12.82 -0.79
CA ASP A 42 12.59 -12.36 0.58
C ASP A 42 12.64 -10.83 0.66
N TYR A 43 13.34 -10.18 -0.28
CA TYR A 43 13.39 -8.71 -0.36
C TYR A 43 12.01 -8.08 -0.58
N LEU A 44 11.09 -8.75 -1.29
CA LEU A 44 9.72 -8.28 -1.42
C LEU A 44 8.93 -8.49 -0.13
N MET A 45 9.13 -9.62 0.56
CA MET A 45 8.43 -9.93 1.79
C MET A 45 8.83 -8.97 2.92
N ASP A 46 10.13 -8.70 3.07
CA ASP A 46 10.66 -7.72 4.02
C ASP A 46 10.07 -6.33 3.74
N TRP A 47 10.08 -5.92 2.47
CA TRP A 47 9.50 -4.65 2.06
C TRP A 47 7.99 -4.56 2.33
N LEU A 48 7.26 -5.67 2.14
CA LEU A 48 5.82 -5.74 2.39
C LEU A 48 5.51 -5.58 3.89
N GLU A 49 6.28 -6.21 4.76
CA GLU A 49 6.14 -6.11 6.21
C GLU A 49 6.36 -4.66 6.69
N GLU A 50 7.44 -4.01 6.24
CA GLU A 50 7.70 -2.60 6.56
C GLU A 50 6.57 -1.68 6.05
N MET A 51 6.04 -1.96 4.85
CA MET A 51 4.93 -1.18 4.28
C MET A 51 3.63 -1.40 5.05
N ASP A 52 3.34 -2.62 5.51
CA ASP A 52 2.19 -2.87 6.37
C ASP A 52 2.29 -2.08 7.68
N ALA A 53 3.47 -2.10 8.31
CA ALA A 53 3.71 -1.34 9.55
C ALA A 53 3.46 0.17 9.35
N LEU A 54 3.92 0.75 8.23
CA LEU A 54 3.58 2.13 7.85
C LEU A 54 2.06 2.34 7.71
N LEU A 55 1.36 1.40 7.09
CA LEU A 55 -0.07 1.48 6.83
C LEU A 55 -0.94 1.15 8.05
N GLU A 56 -0.35 0.66 9.14
CA GLU A 56 -1.00 0.44 10.42
C GLU A 56 -0.98 1.67 11.32
N LYS A 57 0.00 2.57 11.18
CA LYS A 57 0.08 3.85 11.91
C LYS A 57 -1.23 4.62 11.83
N GLU A 58 -1.64 5.31 12.89
CA GLU A 58 -2.91 6.06 12.89
C GLU A 58 -2.94 7.10 11.75
N GLU A 59 -1.90 7.93 11.67
CA GLU A 59 -1.69 8.90 10.59
C GLU A 59 -0.88 8.30 9.43
N PHE A 60 -1.24 8.67 8.19
CA PHE A 60 -0.52 8.23 7.00
C PHE A 60 0.62 9.18 6.63
N ASP A 61 1.85 8.77 6.94
CA ASP A 61 3.05 9.55 6.60
C ASP A 61 3.42 9.40 5.12
N ILE A 62 3.16 10.46 4.35
CA ILE A 62 3.46 10.53 2.92
C ILE A 62 4.97 10.52 2.64
N ARG A 63 5.79 11.08 3.54
CA ARG A 63 7.26 11.13 3.36
C ARG A 63 7.85 9.73 3.51
N GLU A 64 7.43 8.99 4.54
CA GLU A 64 7.83 7.60 4.72
C GLU A 64 7.32 6.73 3.57
N TYR A 65 6.08 6.95 3.11
CA TYR A 65 5.57 6.26 1.92
C TYR A 65 6.45 6.49 0.68
N HIS A 66 6.89 7.73 0.43
CA HIS A 66 7.79 8.01 -0.70
C HIS A 66 9.14 7.31 -0.55
N ARG A 67 9.66 7.17 0.68
CA ARG A 67 10.87 6.37 0.96
C ARG A 67 10.63 4.90 0.61
N MET A 68 9.55 4.32 1.13
CA MET A 68 9.18 2.93 0.86
C MET A 68 9.01 2.68 -0.64
N ARG A 69 8.34 3.59 -1.37
CA ARG A 69 8.16 3.45 -2.82
C ARG A 69 9.49 3.52 -3.60
N ARG A 70 10.49 4.26 -3.11
CA ARG A 70 11.85 4.24 -3.70
C ARG A 70 12.53 2.90 -3.41
N GLN A 71 12.50 2.41 -2.18
CA GLN A 71 13.04 1.09 -1.82
C GLN A 71 12.40 -0.05 -2.63
N PHE A 72 11.11 0.06 -2.94
CA PHE A 72 10.43 -0.92 -3.80
C PHE A 72 11.02 -0.99 -5.22
N ASN A 73 11.61 0.10 -5.71
CA ASN A 73 12.31 0.09 -6.99
C ASN A 73 13.55 -0.83 -6.94
N ASP A 74 14.26 -0.85 -5.82
CA ASP A 74 15.44 -1.71 -5.63
C ASP A 74 15.03 -3.20 -5.61
N VAL A 75 13.88 -3.52 -4.99
CA VAL A 75 13.27 -4.87 -5.07
C VAL A 75 12.95 -5.24 -6.52
N ILE A 76 12.44 -4.31 -7.33
CA ILE A 76 12.14 -4.55 -8.75
C ILE A 76 13.43 -4.84 -9.53
N GLU A 77 14.48 -4.03 -9.35
CA GLU A 77 15.74 -4.20 -10.08
C GLU A 77 16.48 -5.49 -9.69
N SER A 78 16.37 -5.93 -8.43
CA SER A 78 16.94 -7.20 -7.96
C SER A 78 16.16 -8.45 -8.40
N THR A 79 14.90 -8.30 -8.82
CA THR A 79 14.07 -9.43 -9.29
C THR A 79 14.52 -9.88 -10.68
N LEU A 80 15.10 -11.09 -10.81
CA LEU A 80 15.62 -11.61 -12.09
C LEU A 80 14.54 -12.15 -13.04
N ASP A 81 13.44 -12.67 -12.50
CA ASP A 81 12.30 -13.12 -13.30
C ASP A 81 11.66 -11.92 -14.00
N GLY A 82 11.79 -11.84 -15.33
CA GLY A 82 11.26 -10.74 -16.12
C GLY A 82 9.74 -10.59 -16.07
N ALA A 83 9.00 -11.70 -15.97
CA ALA A 83 7.55 -11.67 -15.84
C ALA A 83 7.12 -11.17 -14.45
N MET A 84 7.84 -11.55 -13.39
CA MET A 84 7.60 -11.03 -12.05
C MET A 84 7.99 -9.55 -11.96
N ARG A 85 9.18 -9.17 -12.46
CA ARG A 85 9.67 -7.79 -12.51
C ARG A 85 8.65 -6.86 -13.17
N LYS A 86 8.04 -7.28 -14.28
CA LYS A 86 6.97 -6.52 -14.95
C LYS A 86 5.77 -6.30 -14.04
N LYS A 87 5.27 -7.35 -13.37
CA LYS A 87 4.12 -7.27 -12.45
C LYS A 87 4.38 -6.38 -11.24
N LEU A 88 5.63 -6.37 -10.73
CA LEU A 88 6.06 -5.49 -9.63
C LEU A 88 6.14 -4.04 -10.10
N ARG A 89 6.68 -3.78 -11.30
CA ARG A 89 6.71 -2.46 -11.92
C ARG A 89 5.30 -1.88 -12.13
N ASP A 90 4.34 -2.70 -12.55
CA ASP A 90 2.93 -2.29 -12.64
C ASP A 90 2.34 -1.88 -11.28
N SER A 91 2.71 -2.59 -10.22
CA SER A 91 2.32 -2.22 -8.85
C SER A 91 2.97 -0.92 -8.39
N TRP A 92 4.25 -0.70 -8.71
CA TRP A 92 4.99 0.54 -8.38
C TRP A 92 4.38 1.78 -9.05
N TYR A 93 3.88 1.63 -10.28
CA TYR A 93 3.13 2.67 -10.97
C TYR A 93 1.76 2.91 -10.32
N SER A 94 1.05 1.82 -9.95
CA SER A 94 -0.24 1.89 -9.23
C SER A 94 -0.11 2.58 -7.87
N MET A 95 1.00 2.35 -7.17
CA MET A 95 1.38 3.08 -5.96
C MET A 95 1.49 4.59 -6.21
N GLY A 96 2.13 5.01 -7.29
CA GLY A 96 2.20 6.44 -7.66
C GLY A 96 0.80 7.05 -7.79
N LYS A 97 -0.07 6.38 -8.55
CA LYS A 97 -1.47 6.80 -8.76
C LYS A 97 -2.33 6.78 -7.50
N ALA A 98 -1.98 5.98 -6.49
CA ALA A 98 -2.72 5.93 -5.24
C ALA A 98 -2.68 7.27 -4.50
N LEU A 99 -1.61 8.05 -4.66
CA LEU A 99 -1.48 9.37 -4.03
C LEU A 99 -2.30 10.47 -4.74
N ASP A 100 -2.73 10.24 -5.98
CA ASP A 100 -3.59 11.17 -6.72
C ASP A 100 -5.05 11.11 -6.25
N LYS A 101 -5.41 10.12 -5.42
CA LYS A 101 -6.76 9.96 -4.90
C LYS A 101 -7.08 11.06 -3.90
N LYS A 102 -8.31 11.57 -4.00
CA LYS A 102 -8.87 12.61 -3.12
C LYS A 102 -10.21 12.15 -2.56
N ALA A 103 -10.57 12.65 -1.40
CA ALA A 103 -11.91 12.51 -0.85
C ALA A 103 -12.91 13.13 -1.83
N LYS A 104 -14.04 12.44 -2.06
CA LYS A 104 -15.11 13.01 -2.87
C LYS A 104 -15.75 14.15 -2.07
N PRO A 105 -16.00 15.32 -2.68
CA PRO A 105 -16.85 16.32 -2.06
C PRO A 105 -18.23 15.69 -1.82
N TYR A 106 -18.74 15.85 -0.60
CA TYR A 106 -20.06 15.37 -0.18
C TYR A 106 -21.17 16.20 -0.80
#